data_AF-A0A957KLD0-F1
#
_entry.id   AF-A0A957KLD0-F1
#
_cell.length_a   1.000
_cell.length_b   1.000
_cell.length_c   1.000
_cell.angle_alpha   90.00
_cell.angle_beta   90.00
_cell.angle_gamma   90.00
#
_symmetry.space_group_name_H-M   'P 1'
#
loop_
_entity.id
_entity.type
_entity.pdbx_description
1 polymer ?
#
loop_
_entity_poly.entity_id
_entity_poly.type
_entity_poly.pdbx_seq_one_letter_code
_entity_poly.pdbx_strand_id
1 'polypeptide(L)' 'MRLEGKVAIVTGSAQGIGGACASRLAAEGAALVVVDIHEAMLTAKVDEIEAAGGQALGIRCDVSDQAQVNAMLEQTIA' A
#
# COMPACT_ATOMS: atom_id res chain seq x y z
N MET A 1 11.68 14.30 4.43
CA MET A 1 10.87 14.12 3.20
C MET A 1 9.47 14.72 3.40
N ARG A 2 8.58 14.82 2.40
CA ARG A 2 7.27 15.53 2.56
C ARG A 2 6.23 14.78 3.39
N LEU A 3 6.29 13.45 3.42
CA LEU A 3 5.31 12.57 4.07
C LEU A 3 5.92 11.73 5.19
N GLU A 4 7.07 12.16 5.71
CA GLU A 4 7.78 11.47 6.78
C GLU A 4 6.89 11.33 8.03
N GLY A 5 6.84 10.11 8.58
CA GLY A 5 5.98 9.78 9.72
C GLY A 5 4.47 9.75 9.40
N LYS A 6 4.10 9.71 8.11
CA LYS A 6 2.71 9.50 7.69
C LYS A 6 2.52 8.08 7.18
N VAL A 7 1.30 7.57 7.35
CA VAL A 7 0.85 6.32 6.75
C VAL A 7 -0.08 6.65 5.59
N ALA A 8 0.09 5.99 4.45
CA ALA A 8 -0.73 6.18 3.26
C ALA A 8 -1.31 4.85 2.78
N ILE A 9 -2.63 4.80 2.63
CA ILE A 9 -3.34 3.65 2.07
C ILE A 9 -3.63 3.96 0.60
N VAL A 10 -3.26 3.04 -0.30
CA VAL A 10 -3.54 3.19 -1.73
C VAL A 10 -4.23 1.93 -2.24
N THR A 11 -5.43 2.08 -2.78
CA THR A 11 -6.20 0.98 -3.39
C THR A 11 -5.87 0.85 -4.88
N GLY A 12 -5.98 -0.38 -5.42
CA GLY A 12 -5.53 -0.69 -6.78
C GLY A 12 -4.03 -0.43 -6.98
N SER A 13 -3.24 -0.59 -5.91
CA SER A 13 -1.84 -0.17 -5.87
C SER A 13 -0.84 -1.25 -6.24
N ALA A 14 -1.29 -2.45 -6.59
CA ALA A 14 -0.38 -3.48 -7.07
C ALA A 14 0.23 -3.13 -8.45
N GLN A 15 -0.45 -2.29 -9.26
CA GLN A 15 -0.01 -1.94 -10.61
C GLN A 15 -0.51 -0.56 -11.09
N GLY A 16 -0.11 -0.17 -12.30
CA GLY A 16 -0.63 1.00 -12.99
C GLY A 16 -0.41 2.32 -12.23
N ILE A 17 -1.39 3.22 -12.30
CA ILE A 17 -1.32 4.53 -11.63
C ILE A 17 -1.31 4.37 -10.11
N GLY A 18 -2.11 3.45 -9.56
CA GLY A 18 -2.12 3.20 -8.12
C GLY A 18 -0.75 2.75 -7.60
N GLY A 19 -0.09 1.85 -8.33
CA GLY A 19 1.27 1.41 -8.01
C GLY A 19 2.31 2.52 -8.14
N ALA A 20 2.21 3.36 -9.18
CA ALA A 20 3.10 4.52 -9.32
C ALA A 20 2.89 5.54 -8.18
N CYS A 21 1.65 5.76 -7.75
CA CYS A 21 1.34 6.59 -6.60
C CYS A 21 1.93 6.00 -5.31
N ALA A 22 1.77 4.69 -5.06
CA ALA A 22 2.32 4.03 -3.89
C ALA A 22 3.86 4.18 -3.82
N SER A 23 4.56 3.87 -4.92
CA SER A 23 6.02 4.02 -5.00
C SER A 23 6.44 5.49 -4.79
N ARG A 24 5.70 6.46 -5.33
CA ARG A 24 6.01 7.89 -5.15
C ARG A 24 5.78 8.37 -3.72
N LEU A 25 4.69 7.97 -3.07
CA LEU A 25 4.40 8.32 -1.69
C LEU A 25 5.45 7.73 -0.73
N ALA A 26 5.90 6.49 -1.00
CA ALA A 26 6.95 5.82 -0.23
C ALA A 26 8.28 6.56 -0.36
N ALA A 27 8.65 6.96 -1.57
CA ALA A 27 9.85 7.76 -1.82
C ALA A 27 9.83 9.14 -1.14
N GLU A 28 8.63 9.66 -0.80
CA GLU A 28 8.43 10.90 -0.04
C GLU A 28 8.36 10.64 1.49
N GLY A 29 8.65 9.41 1.94
CA GLY A 29 8.83 9.03 3.34
C GLY A 29 7.59 8.49 4.05
N ALA A 30 6.50 8.22 3.33
CA ALA A 30 5.32 7.58 3.91
C ALA A 30 5.57 6.08 4.13
N ALA A 31 4.96 5.52 5.18
CA ALA A 31 4.74 4.07 5.30
C ALA A 31 3.49 3.69 4.49
N LEU A 32 3.61 2.70 3.61
CA LEU A 32 2.57 2.39 2.63
C LEU A 32 1.73 1.19 3.05
N VAL A 33 0.43 1.27 2.83
CA VAL A 33 -0.46 0.11 2.77
C VAL A 33 -0.87 -0.08 1.31
N VAL A 34 -0.35 -1.15 0.72
CA VAL A 34 -0.61 -1.55 -0.66
C VAL A 34 -1.85 -2.44 -0.67
N VAL A 35 -2.94 -1.94 -1.24
CA VAL A 35 -4.24 -2.63 -1.27
C VAL A 35 -4.65 -2.98 -2.70
N ASP A 36 -4.96 -4.24 -2.94
CA ASP A 36 -5.46 -4.75 -4.23
C ASP A 36 -6.25 -6.04 -4.03
N ILE A 37 -7.04 -6.44 -5.03
CA ILE A 37 -7.74 -7.72 -5.01
C ILE A 37 -6.83 -8.87 -5.48
N HIS A 38 -5.78 -8.55 -6.25
CA HIS A 38 -4.84 -9.52 -6.83
C HIS A 38 -3.65 -9.76 -5.91
N GLU A 39 -3.77 -10.74 -5.03
CA GLU A 39 -2.76 -11.07 -4.01
C GLU A 39 -1.35 -11.29 -4.56
N ALA A 40 -1.23 -12.00 -5.69
CA ALA A 40 0.07 -12.30 -6.30
C ALA A 40 0.87 -11.04 -6.70
N MET A 41 0.18 -9.92 -6.97
CA MET A 41 0.84 -8.67 -7.35
C MET A 41 1.20 -7.80 -6.15
N LEU A 42 0.60 -8.04 -4.98
CA LEU A 42 0.89 -7.28 -3.76
C LEU A 42 2.32 -7.51 -3.29
N THR A 43 2.76 -8.78 -3.22
CA THR A 43 4.12 -9.12 -2.77
C THR A 43 5.17 -8.42 -3.63
N ALA A 44 5.03 -8.45 -4.95
CA ALA A 44 5.97 -7.79 -5.86
C ALA A 44 6.06 -6.27 -5.61
N LYS A 45 4.94 -5.61 -5.32
CA LYS A 45 4.91 -4.17 -5.03
C LYS A 45 5.49 -3.84 -3.66
N VAL A 46 5.22 -4.66 -2.64
CA VAL A 46 5.82 -4.51 -1.31
C VAL A 46 7.33 -4.64 -1.41
N ASP A 47 7.82 -5.70 -2.06
CA ASP A 47 9.25 -5.94 -2.26
C ASP A 47 9.93 -4.78 -3.01
N GLU A 48 9.26 -4.22 -4.04
CA GLU A 48 9.75 -3.05 -4.77
C GLU A 48 9.93 -1.83 -3.84
N ILE A 49 8.93 -1.54 -2.99
CA ILE A 49 8.96 -0.40 -2.08
C ILE A 49 10.04 -0.59 -1.00
N GLU A 50 10.14 -1.79 -0.43
CA GLU A 50 11.14 -2.12 0.59
C GLU A 50 12.56 -2.11 0.03
N ALA A 51 12.78 -2.64 -1.19
CA ALA A 51 14.07 -2.58 -1.87
C ALA A 51 14.52 -1.14 -2.17
N ALA A 52 13.58 -0.21 -2.33
CA ALA A 52 13.85 1.22 -2.46
C ALA A 52 14.06 1.94 -1.11
N GLY A 53 14.03 1.21 0.02
CA GLY A 53 14.22 1.73 1.37
C GLY A 53 12.96 2.28 2.04
N GLY A 54 11.79 2.05 1.46
CA GLY A 54 10.49 2.40 2.06
C GLY A 54 9.97 1.34 3.02
N GLN A 55 8.81 1.59 3.62
CA GLN A 55 8.06 0.63 4.42
C GLN A 55 6.73 0.34 3.74
N ALA A 56 6.34 -0.93 3.62
CA ALA A 56 5.08 -1.31 2.99
C ALA A 56 4.41 -2.51 3.68
N LEU A 57 3.08 -2.52 3.66
CA LEU A 57 2.23 -3.63 4.07
C LEU A 57 1.26 -3.95 2.94
N GLY A 58 1.32 -5.17 2.40
CA GLY A 58 0.38 -5.65 1.39
C GLY A 58 -0.87 -6.23 2.03
N ILE A 59 -2.05 -5.71 1.68
CA ILE A 59 -3.36 -6.22 2.16
C ILE A 59 -4.24 -6.53 0.97
N ARG A 60 -4.66 -7.80 0.84
CA ARG A 60 -5.70 -8.17 -0.10
C ARG A 60 -7.05 -7.64 0.39
N CYS A 61 -7.71 -6.81 -0.42
CA CYS A 61 -9.04 -6.29 -0.11
C CYS A 61 -9.84 -6.09 -1.40
N ASP A 62 -11.07 -6.61 -1.42
CA ASP A 62 -12.10 -6.12 -2.34
C ASP A 62 -12.75 -4.87 -1.74
N VAL A 63 -12.51 -3.71 -2.34
CA VAL A 63 -13.03 -2.43 -1.86
C VAL A 63 -14.54 -2.25 -2.06
N SER A 64 -15.20 -3.15 -2.80
CA SER A 64 -16.67 -3.18 -2.91
C SER A 64 -17.34 -3.85 -1.70
N ASP A 65 -16.58 -4.58 -0.88
CA ASP A 65 -17.03 -5.21 0.36
C ASP A 65 -16.65 -4.36 1.58
N GLN A 66 -17.65 -3.74 2.20
CA GLN A 66 -17.45 -2.88 3.36
C GLN A 66 -16.82 -3.59 4.55
N ALA A 67 -17.09 -4.88 4.75
CA ALA A 67 -16.50 -5.64 5.85
C ALA A 67 -15.00 -5.85 5.63
N GLN A 68 -14.58 -6.09 4.39
CA GLN A 68 -13.17 -6.19 4.03
C GLN A 68 -12.46 -4.84 4.16
N VAL A 69 -13.12 -3.74 3.76
CA VAL A 69 -12.57 -2.38 3.96
C VAL A 69 -12.30 -2.11 5.44
N ASN A 70 -13.26 -2.42 6.32
CA ASN A 70 -13.08 -2.22 7.76
C ASN A 70 -11.93 -3.07 8.31
N ALA A 71 -11.87 -4.36 7.93
CA ALA A 71 -10.79 -5.25 8.35
C ALA A 71 -9.40 -4.82 7.83
N MET A 72 -9.33 -4.21 6.63
CA MET A 72 -8.10 -3.65 6.07
C MET A 72 -7.63 -2.42 6.84
N LEU A 73 -8.54 -1.55 7.26
CA LEU A 73 -8.21 -0.37 8.07
C LEU A 73 -7.63 -0.77 9.44
N GLU A 74 -8.19 -1.80 10.08
CA GLU A 74 -7.71 -2.31 11.38
C GLU A 74 -6.29 -2.88 11.33
N GLN A 75 -5.84 -3.32 10.17
CA GLN A 75 -4.50 -3.91 9.96
C GLN A 75 -3.42 -2.87 9.60
N THR A 76 -3.77 -1.59 9.49
CA THR A 76 -2.86 -0.53 9.02
C THR A 76 -1.71 -0.28 10.00
N ILE A 77 -0.54 0.09 9.45
CA ILE A 77 0.70 0.37 10.19
C ILE A 77 0.46 1.48 11.24
N ALA A 78 0.97 1.26 12.46
CA ALA A 78 0.90 2.18 13.61
C ALA A 78 2.14 3.07 13.74
#